data_AF-A0A3D0VF31-F1
#
_entry.id   AF-A0A3D0VF31-F1
#
_cell.length_a   1.000
_cell.length_b   1.000
_cell.length_c   1.000
_cell.angle_alpha   90.00
_cell.angle_beta   90.00
_cell.angle_gamma   90.00
#
_symmetry.space_group_name_H-M   'P 1'
#
loop_
_entity.id
_entity.type
_entity.pdbx_description
1 polymer ?
#
loop_
_entity_poly.entity_id
_entity_poly.type
_entity_poly.pdbx_seq_one_letter_code
_entity_poly.pdbx_strand_id
1 'polypeptide(L)'
;MKNAIRLSSAGAMAVRILFAAVAAFPLVFMLVSSLKPDQQIFGDMSSVAAFLPIGNISFDNYGAVFDRVPAARFLVNSIGISAITVVLGIFINSLCAFALSRMEVRGKRIVFTAIL
;
A
#
# COMPACT_ATOMS: atom_id res chain seq x y z
N MET A 1 10.25 17.43 -35.27
CA MET A 1 10.46 17.56 -33.80
C MET A 1 9.30 17.00 -32.95
N LYS A 2 8.02 17.22 -33.28
CA LYS A 2 6.87 16.69 -32.49
C LYS A 2 6.83 15.15 -32.40
N ASN A 3 7.26 14.42 -33.43
CA ASN A 3 7.25 12.95 -33.46
C ASN A 3 8.35 12.29 -32.59
N ALA A 4 9.52 12.93 -32.45
CA ALA A 4 10.59 12.44 -31.59
C ALA A 4 10.24 12.56 -30.09
N ILE A 5 9.54 13.63 -29.71
CA ILE A 5 9.01 13.83 -28.35
C ILE A 5 7.87 12.84 -28.05
N ARG A 6 7.02 12.51 -29.04
CA ARG A 6 5.98 11.47 -28.92
C ARG A 6 6.54 10.06 -28.74
N LEU A 7 7.65 9.73 -29.42
CA LEU A 7 8.30 8.42 -29.28
C LEU A 7 8.99 8.26 -27.92
N SER A 8 9.61 9.31 -27.39
CA SER A 8 10.18 9.35 -26.04
C SER A 8 9.11 9.22 -24.94
N SER A 9 7.95 9.86 -25.12
CA SER A 9 6.83 9.74 -24.18
C SER A 9 6.11 8.39 -24.24
N ALA A 10 6.04 7.77 -25.42
CA ALA A 10 5.54 6.40 -25.56
C ALA A 10 6.44 5.38 -24.84
N GLY A 11 7.76 5.51 -24.98
CA GLY A 11 8.72 4.69 -24.25
C GLY A 11 8.62 4.87 -22.72
N ALA A 12 8.53 6.12 -22.25
CA ALA A 12 8.34 6.41 -20.83
C ALA A 12 7.01 5.86 -20.27
N MET A 13 5.93 5.90 -21.07
CA MET A 13 4.64 5.32 -20.69
C MET A 13 4.71 3.80 -20.59
N ALA A 14 5.35 3.13 -21.54
CA ALA A 14 5.55 1.69 -21.52
C ALA A 14 6.33 1.24 -20.27
N VAL A 15 7.39 1.97 -19.90
CA VAL A 15 8.16 1.71 -18.67
C VAL A 15 7.29 1.86 -17.43
N ARG A 16 6.48 2.92 -17.32
CA ARG A 16 5.56 3.11 -16.18
C ARG A 16 4.53 1.99 -16.07
N ILE A 17 3.96 1.57 -17.20
CA ILE A 17 3.01 0.44 -17.26
C ILE A 17 3.68 -0.84 -16.80
N LEU A 18 4.91 -1.10 -17.24
CA LEU A 18 5.68 -2.26 -16.80
C LEU A 18 5.91 -2.25 -15.29
N PHE A 19 6.35 -1.13 -14.71
CA PHE A 19 6.50 -1.00 -13.25
C PHE A 19 5.18 -1.21 -12.51
N ALA A 20 4.09 -0.63 -13.01
CA ALA A 20 2.76 -0.82 -12.43
C ALA A 20 2.32 -2.30 -12.50
N ALA A 21 2.57 -2.98 -13.63
CA ALA A 21 2.23 -4.39 -13.80
C ALA A 21 3.03 -5.30 -12.85
N VAL A 22 4.34 -5.05 -12.70
CA VAL A 22 5.20 -5.79 -11.76
C VAL A 22 4.77 -5.56 -10.32
N ALA A 23 4.40 -4.33 -9.95
CA ALA A 23 3.88 -4.02 -8.61
C ALA A 23 2.48 -4.62 -8.36
N ALA A 24 1.63 -4.68 -9.39
CA ALA A 24 0.28 -5.23 -9.30
C ALA A 24 0.27 -6.77 -9.29
N PHE A 25 1.27 -7.42 -9.87
CA PHE A 25 1.38 -8.88 -9.95
C PHE A 25 1.18 -9.60 -8.60
N PRO A 26 1.90 -9.27 -7.50
CA PRO A 26 1.66 -9.91 -6.21
C PRO A 26 0.27 -9.60 -5.64
N LEU A 27 -0.30 -8.42 -5.93
CA LEU A 27 -1.64 -8.07 -5.47
C LEU A 27 -2.71 -8.93 -6.14
N VAL A 28 -2.58 -9.17 -7.45
CA VAL A 28 -3.47 -10.07 -8.20
C VAL A 28 -3.38 -11.49 -7.64
N PHE A 29 -2.17 -11.99 -7.37
CA PHE A 29 -1.97 -13.29 -6.75
C PHE A 29 -2.63 -13.40 -5.37
N MET A 30 -2.47 -12.37 -4.51
CA MET A 30 -3.10 -12.32 -3.20
C MET A 30 -4.63 -12.34 -3.30
N LEU A 31 -5.21 -11.56 -4.22
CA LEU A 31 -6.65 -11.51 -4.42
C LEU A 31 -7.21 -12.85 -4.89
N VAL A 32 -6.59 -13.47 -5.90
CA VAL A 32 -7.02 -14.78 -6.41
C VAL A 32 -6.87 -15.86 -5.35
N SER A 33 -5.75 -15.87 -4.62
CA SER A 33 -5.49 -16.85 -3.56
C SER A 33 -6.48 -16.70 -2.39
N SER A 34 -6.91 -15.47 -2.07
CA SER A 34 -7.90 -15.25 -1.01
C SER A 34 -9.24 -15.94 -1.26
N LEU A 35 -9.56 -16.24 -2.52
CA LEU A 35 -10.81 -16.87 -2.95
C LEU A 35 -10.71 -18.39 -3.11
N LYS A 36 -9.53 -18.98 -2.99
CA LYS A 36 -9.29 -20.41 -3.22
C LYS A 36 -9.08 -21.15 -1.89
N PRO A 37 -9.54 -22.41 -1.76
CA PRO A 37 -9.19 -23.26 -0.63
C PRO A 37 -7.67 -23.53 -0.56
N ASP A 38 -7.13 -23.71 0.64
CA ASP A 38 -5.69 -23.93 0.89
C ASP A 38 -5.10 -25.01 -0.03
N GLN A 39 -5.79 -26.14 -0.20
CA GLN A 39 -5.35 -27.26 -1.03
C GLN A 39 -5.24 -26.90 -2.53
N GLN A 40 -6.10 -26.01 -3.02
CA GLN A 40 -6.08 -25.57 -4.41
C GLN A 40 -4.97 -24.54 -4.65
N ILE A 41 -4.67 -23.69 -3.67
CA ILE A 41 -3.56 -22.74 -3.75
C ILE A 41 -2.24 -23.48 -4.00
N PHE A 42 -1.95 -24.52 -3.22
CA PHE A 42 -0.72 -25.31 -3.37
C PHE A 42 -0.66 -26.11 -4.69
N GLY A 43 -1.80 -26.58 -5.19
CA GLY A 43 -1.88 -27.29 -6.47
C GLY A 43 -1.67 -26.38 -7.69
N ASP A 44 -2.18 -25.14 -7.64
CA ASP A 44 -2.14 -24.19 -8.75
C ASP A 44 -0.79 -23.45 -8.85
N MET A 45 0.06 -23.49 -7.81
CA MET A 45 1.34 -22.77 -7.69
C MET A 45 2.32 -22.98 -8.84
N SER A 46 2.27 -24.14 -9.52
CA SER A 46 3.17 -24.48 -10.63
C SER A 46 2.70 -23.99 -12.00
N SER A 47 1.54 -23.33 -12.07
CA SER A 47 0.89 -22.98 -13.33
C SER A 47 0.33 -21.55 -13.35
N VAL A 48 -0.05 -21.08 -14.55
CA VAL A 48 -0.71 -19.78 -14.74
C VAL A 48 -2.07 -19.72 -14.00
N ALA A 49 -2.61 -20.88 -13.59
CA ALA A 49 -3.80 -20.96 -12.74
C ALA A 49 -3.64 -20.25 -11.39
N ALA A 50 -2.42 -20.11 -10.87
CA ALA A 50 -2.14 -19.35 -9.65
C ALA A 50 -2.63 -17.89 -9.72
N PHE A 51 -2.69 -17.31 -10.93
CA PHE A 51 -3.06 -15.91 -11.17
C PHE A 51 -4.47 -15.74 -11.72
N LEU A 52 -5.20 -16.84 -11.95
CA LEU A 52 -6.55 -16.83 -12.50
C LEU A 52 -7.55 -17.38 -11.47
N PRO A 53 -8.72 -16.75 -11.31
CA PRO A 53 -9.80 -17.27 -10.48
C PRO A 53 -10.49 -18.43 -11.20
N ILE A 54 -9.80 -19.57 -11.29
CA ILE A 54 -10.30 -20.80 -11.88
C ILE A 54 -10.43 -21.88 -10.80
N GLY A 55 -11.39 -22.81 -10.96
CA GLY A 55 -11.66 -23.88 -9.99
C GLY A 55 -12.73 -23.50 -8.94
N ASN A 56 -12.56 -23.98 -7.71
CA ASN A 56 -13.50 -23.75 -6.63
C ASN A 56 -13.25 -22.39 -5.97
N ILE A 57 -14.01 -21.39 -6.41
CA ILE A 57 -14.01 -20.05 -5.82
C ILE A 57 -14.97 -20.05 -4.64
N SER A 58 -14.50 -19.67 -3.46
CA SER A 58 -15.32 -19.51 -2.27
C SER A 58 -14.91 -18.26 -1.47
N PHE A 59 -15.87 -17.71 -0.73
CA PHE A 59 -15.64 -16.63 0.23
C PHE A 59 -15.41 -17.13 1.66
N ASP A 60 -15.34 -18.46 1.87
CA ASP A 60 -15.21 -19.06 3.20
C ASP A 60 -13.96 -18.56 3.94
N ASN A 61 -12.86 -18.28 3.22
CA ASN A 61 -11.63 -17.73 3.80
C ASN A 61 -11.85 -16.39 4.52
N TYR A 62 -12.81 -15.57 4.07
CA TYR A 62 -13.13 -14.28 4.69
C TYR A 62 -13.86 -14.44 6.02
N GLY A 63 -14.66 -15.50 6.19
CA GLY A 63 -15.26 -15.85 7.47
C GLY A 63 -14.26 -16.56 8.38
N ALA A 64 -13.60 -17.59 7.84
CA ALA A 64 -12.67 -18.45 8.57
C ALA A 64 -11.48 -17.70 9.18
N VAL A 65 -11.07 -16.56 8.63
CA VAL A 65 -9.99 -15.74 9.23
C VAL A 65 -10.34 -15.25 10.64
N PHE A 66 -11.62 -14.97 10.92
CA PHE A 66 -12.06 -14.51 12.23
C PHE A 66 -12.11 -15.64 13.27
N ASP A 67 -12.26 -16.88 12.81
CA ASP A 67 -12.23 -18.07 13.66
C ASP A 67 -10.80 -18.58 13.90
N ARG A 68 -9.93 -18.51 12.86
CA ARG A 68 -8.54 -19.00 12.92
C ARG A 68 -7.62 -18.10 13.72
N VAL A 69 -7.84 -16.78 13.67
CA VAL A 69 -6.99 -15.78 14.34
C VAL A 69 -7.85 -14.65 14.91
N PRO A 70 -7.37 -13.90 15.92
CA PRO A 70 -8.10 -12.74 16.45
C PRO A 70 -8.03 -11.53 15.49
N ALA A 71 -8.49 -11.71 14.25
CA ALA A 71 -8.42 -10.73 13.16
C ALA A 71 -9.07 -9.40 13.53
N ALA A 72 -10.25 -9.45 14.17
CA ALA A 72 -10.94 -8.24 14.64
C ALA A 72 -10.10 -7.42 15.62
N ARG A 73 -9.37 -8.08 16.52
CA ARG A 73 -8.47 -7.41 17.47
C ARG A 73 -7.29 -6.75 16.76
N PHE A 74 -6.71 -7.41 15.77
CA PHE A 74 -5.62 -6.83 14.97
C PHE A 74 -6.07 -5.60 14.17
N LEU A 75 -7.27 -5.66 13.59
CA LEU A 75 -7.87 -4.52 12.88
C LEU A 75 -8.12 -3.34 13.81
N VAL A 76 -8.78 -3.57 14.95
CA VAL A 76 -9.08 -2.50 15.93
C VAL A 76 -7.80 -1.88 16.49
N ASN A 77 -6.80 -2.69 16.84
CA ASN A 77 -5.52 -2.18 17.32
C ASN A 77 -4.82 -1.32 16.26
N SER A 78 -4.77 -1.79 15.01
CA SER A 78 -4.11 -1.07 13.91
C SER A 78 -4.81 0.25 13.60
N ILE A 79 -6.14 0.24 13.52
CA ILE A 79 -6.96 1.44 13.29
C ILE A 79 -6.79 2.41 14.46
N GLY A 80 -6.86 1.92 15.70
CA GLY A 80 -6.70 2.76 16.89
C GLY A 80 -5.32 3.43 16.95
N ILE A 81 -4.24 2.66 16.78
CA ILE A 81 -2.88 3.20 16.80
C ILE A 81 -2.68 4.20 15.66
N SER A 82 -3.05 3.84 14.42
CA SER A 82 -2.89 4.74 13.27
C SER A 82 -3.69 6.04 13.41
N ALA A 83 -4.94 5.97 13.88
CA ALA A 83 -5.76 7.16 14.11
C ALA A 83 -5.15 8.07 15.18
N ILE A 84 -4.71 7.51 16.32
CA ILE A 84 -4.07 8.29 17.40
C ILE A 84 -2.77 8.93 16.88
N THR A 85 -1.93 8.17 16.18
CA THR A 85 -0.68 8.68 15.61
C THR A 85 -0.93 9.80 14.61
N VAL A 86 -1.93 9.69 13.74
CA VAL A 86 -2.27 10.74 12.77
C VAL A 86 -2.79 11.98 13.48
N VAL A 87 -3.72 11.86 14.43
CA VAL A 87 -4.29 13.00 15.15
C VAL A 87 -3.22 13.74 15.95
N LEU A 88 -2.44 13.01 16.76
CA LEU A 88 -1.36 13.62 17.55
C LEU A 88 -0.26 14.17 16.65
N GLY A 89 0.09 13.45 15.58
CA GLY A 89 1.07 13.88 14.60
C GLY A 89 0.67 15.18 13.93
N ILE A 90 -0.57 15.29 13.44
CA ILE A 90 -1.09 16.54 12.85
C ILE A 90 -1.09 17.67 13.88
N PHE A 91 -1.57 17.40 15.10
CA PHE A 91 -1.64 18.42 16.15
C PHE A 91 -0.26 18.98 16.48
N ILE A 92 0.71 18.12 16.80
CA ILE A 92 2.07 18.52 17.17
C ILE A 92 2.80 19.14 15.97
N ASN A 93 2.76 18.50 14.79
CA ASN A 93 3.44 19.01 13.61
C ASN A 93 2.90 20.37 13.17
N SER A 94 1.59 20.61 13.30
CA SER A 94 0.99 21.91 12.98
C SER A 94 1.46 23.00 13.94
N LEU A 95 1.54 22.72 15.24
CA LEU A 95 2.07 23.66 16.24
C LEU A 95 3.56 23.95 15.98
N CYS A 96 4.36 22.93 15.69
CA CYS A 96 5.77 23.08 15.34
C CYS A 96 5.93 23.92 14.06
N ALA A 97 5.16 23.63 13.01
CA ALA A 97 5.18 24.39 11.77
C ALA A 97 4.75 25.85 11.98
N PHE A 98 3.76 26.11 12.83
CA PHE A 98 3.34 27.47 13.18
C PHE A 98 4.43 28.23 13.93
N ALA A 99 5.02 27.63 14.97
CA ALA A 99 6.11 28.23 15.74
C ALA A 99 7.31 28.55 14.83
N LEU A 100 7.71 27.59 13.99
CA LEU A 100 8.82 27.78 13.06
C LEU A 100 8.50 28.82 11.97
N SER A 101 7.28 28.92 11.47
CA SER A 101 6.95 29.88 10.40
C SER A 101 6.69 31.28 10.91
N ARG A 102 6.00 31.45 12.05
CA ARG A 102 5.48 32.76 12.52
C ARG A 102 6.14 33.31 13.78
N MET A 103 6.83 32.51 14.59
CA MET A 103 7.50 32.99 15.80
C MET A 103 9.00 33.19 15.57
N GLU A 104 9.60 34.12 16.33
CA GLU A 104 11.05 34.33 16.39
C GLU A 104 11.72 33.29 17.31
N VAL A 105 11.73 32.03 16.87
CA VAL A 105 12.32 30.93 17.63
C VAL A 105 13.86 30.98 17.53
N ARG A 106 14.55 31.04 18.67
CA ARG A 106 16.03 30.91 18.71
C ARG A 106 16.43 29.53 18.18
N GLY A 107 17.31 29.49 17.17
CA GLY A 107 17.75 28.25 16.53
C GLY A 107 16.93 27.81 15.30
N LYS A 108 15.92 28.59 14.87
CA LYS A 108 15.09 28.33 13.68
C LYS A 108 15.89 27.95 12.44
N ARG A 109 17.05 28.59 12.19
CA ARG A 109 17.89 28.32 11.01
C ARG A 109 18.47 26.90 11.00
N ILE A 110 18.86 26.37 12.16
CA ILE A 110 19.40 25.00 12.29
C ILE A 110 18.30 23.98 12.04
N VAL A 111 17.13 24.20 12.64
CA VAL A 111 15.96 23.32 12.47
C VAL A 111 15.48 23.30 11.02
N PHE A 112 15.42 24.46 10.35
CA PHE A 112 15.06 24.54 8.93
C PHE A 112 16.04 23.77 8.03
N THR A 113 17.35 23.88 8.27
CA THR A 113 18.35 23.14 7.48
C THR A 113 18.32 21.63 7.73
N ALA A 114 17.90 21.17 8.91
CA ALA A 114 17.79 19.73 9.19
C ALA A 114 16.55 19.07 8.55
N ILE A 115 15.50 19.85 8.27
CA ILE A 115 14.23 19.36 7.70
C ILE A 115 14.26 19.36 6.15
N LEU A 116 15.04 20.26 5.54
CA LEU A 116 15.19 20.44 4.09
C LEU A 116 16.19 19.46 3.47
#